data_AF-A0A7J6EFT3-F1
#
_entry.id   AF-A0A7J6EFT3-F1
#
_cell.length_a   1.000
_cell.length_b   1.000
_cell.length_c   1.000
_cell.angle_alpha   90.00
_cell.angle_beta   90.00
_cell.angle_gamma   90.00
#
_symmetry.space_group_name_H-M   'P 1'
#
loop_
_entity.id
_entity.type
_entity.pdbx_description
1 polymer ?
#
loop_
_entity_poly.entity_id
_entity_poly.type
_entity_poly.pdbx_seq_one_letter_code
_entity_poly.pdbx_strand_id
1 'polypeptide(L)'
;MGLLVRRYPNPRRLRKLVIFEVLDGRIWTGHNIRRFDCVRIKEAFADIGRPSPKPVGIIDSFGVLTQKFGRRANNMKMATLVDYQTD
;
A
#
# COMPACT_ATOMS: atom_id res chain seq x y z
N MET A 1 -10.55 44.50 -10.71
CA MET A 1 -9.72 44.01 -9.58
C MET A 1 -10.16 42.60 -9.24
N GLY A 2 -9.53 41.58 -9.83
CA GLY A 2 -9.88 40.17 -9.62
C GLY A 2 -9.27 39.65 -8.31
N LEU A 3 -10.12 39.21 -7.39
CA LEU A 3 -9.68 38.56 -6.15
C LEU A 3 -9.02 37.22 -6.49
N LEU A 4 -7.70 37.13 -6.33
CA LEU A 4 -6.96 35.87 -6.38
C LEU A 4 -7.32 35.05 -5.12
N VAL A 5 -8.39 34.26 -5.18
CA VAL A 5 -8.70 33.28 -4.14
C VAL A 5 -7.62 32.21 -4.15
N ARG A 6 -6.58 32.38 -3.33
CA ARG A 6 -5.63 31.31 -3.02
C ARG A 6 -6.41 30.19 -2.31
N ARG A 7 -6.91 29.21 -3.07
CA ARG A 7 -7.50 27.99 -2.51
C ARG A 7 -6.40 27.26 -1.74
N TYR A 8 -6.50 27.25 -0.42
CA TYR A 8 -5.64 26.40 0.41
C TYR A 8 -5.81 24.95 -0.03
N PRO A 9 -4.71 24.21 -0.30
CA PRO A 9 -4.80 22.83 -0.74
C PRO A 9 -5.44 21.97 0.36
N ASN A 10 -6.44 21.16 -0.03
CA ASN A 10 -7.11 20.24 0.88
C ASN A 10 -6.07 19.30 1.54
N PRO A 11 -5.99 19.22 2.88
CA PRO A 11 -5.00 18.40 3.59
C PRO A 11 -5.01 16.92 3.19
N ARG A 12 -6.18 16.37 2.82
CA ARG A 12 -6.29 14.99 2.33
C ARG A 12 -5.62 14.80 0.98
N ARG A 13 -5.60 15.83 0.14
CA ARG A 13 -4.92 15.82 -1.17
C ARG A 13 -3.40 15.90 -0.99
N LEU A 14 -2.92 16.73 -0.05
CA LEU A 14 -1.49 16.84 0.27
C LEU A 14 -0.90 15.52 0.76
N ARG A 15 -1.60 14.82 1.68
CA ARG A 15 -1.14 13.51 2.16
C ARG A 15 -0.98 12.49 1.03
N LYS A 16 -1.88 12.49 0.05
CA LYS A 16 -1.77 11.60 -1.13
C LYS A 16 -0.55 11.94 -1.99
N LEU A 17 -0.16 13.21 -2.09
CA LEU A 17 1.06 13.57 -2.83
C LEU A 17 2.33 13.08 -2.12
N VAL A 18 2.40 13.19 -0.79
CA VAL A 18 3.52 12.60 0.00
C VAL A 18 3.58 11.08 -0.18
N ILE A 19 2.43 10.41 -0.20
CA ILE A 19 2.36 8.98 -0.50
C ILE A 19 2.94 8.66 -1.88
N PHE A 20 2.68 9.51 -2.89
CA PHE A 20 3.25 9.31 -4.23
C PHE A 20 4.78 9.40 -4.19
N GLU A 21 5.34 10.44 -3.57
CA GLU A 21 6.80 10.67 -3.47
C GLU A 21 7.52 9.52 -2.76
N VAL A 22 6.88 8.93 -1.75
CA VAL A 22 7.46 7.81 -0.99
C VAL A 22 7.38 6.49 -1.74
N LEU A 23 6.32 6.26 -2.52
CA LEU A 23 6.02 4.95 -3.10
C LEU A 23 6.41 4.79 -4.56
N ASP A 24 6.34 5.84 -5.37
CA ASP A 24 6.55 5.73 -6.81
C ASP A 24 7.98 5.30 -7.12
N GLY A 25 8.12 4.30 -8.00
CA GLY A 25 9.43 3.77 -8.38
C GLY A 25 10.12 2.94 -7.29
N ARG A 26 9.45 2.60 -6.17
CA ARG A 26 10.02 1.78 -5.09
C ARG A 26 9.54 0.32 -5.14
N ILE A 27 10.26 -0.57 -4.45
CA ILE A 27 9.75 -1.92 -4.15
C ILE A 27 8.72 -1.78 -3.04
N TRP A 28 7.53 -2.35 -3.25
CA TRP A 28 6.50 -2.40 -2.21
C TRP A 28 6.54 -3.75 -1.51
N THR A 29 6.41 -3.72 -0.20
CA THR A 29 6.42 -4.92 0.63
C THR A 29 5.28 -4.86 1.63
N GLY A 30 4.65 -6.00 1.88
CA GLY A 30 3.57 -6.12 2.85
C GLY A 30 3.00 -7.53 2.88
N HIS A 31 1.90 -7.69 3.61
CA HIS A 31 1.22 -8.97 3.74
C HIS A 31 -0.14 -8.91 3.04
N ASN A 32 -0.31 -9.70 1.99
CA ASN A 32 -1.47 -9.65 1.09
C ASN A 32 -1.60 -8.27 0.39
N ILE A 33 -0.46 -7.58 0.24
CA ILE A 33 -0.39 -6.18 -0.25
C ILE A 33 -1.00 -6.04 -1.65
N ARG A 34 -0.87 -7.07 -2.49
CA ARG A 34 -1.41 -7.06 -3.86
C ARG A 34 -2.92 -6.94 -3.88
N ARG A 35 -3.61 -7.57 -2.94
CA ARG A 35 -5.08 -7.62 -2.88
C ARG A 35 -5.68 -6.55 -1.97
N PHE A 36 -4.88 -5.94 -1.10
CA PHE A 36 -5.38 -5.00 -0.10
C PHE A 36 -4.90 -3.57 -0.35
N ASP A 37 -3.61 -3.30 -0.17
CA ASP A 37 -3.07 -1.94 -0.21
C ASP A 37 -2.96 -1.40 -1.64
N CYS A 38 -2.51 -2.22 -2.60
CA CYS A 38 -2.40 -1.80 -4.00
C CYS A 38 -3.74 -1.32 -4.57
N VAL A 39 -4.83 -2.02 -4.23
CA VAL A 39 -6.19 -1.66 -4.64
C VAL A 39 -6.60 -0.32 -4.01
N ARG A 40 -6.41 -0.16 -2.70
CA ARG A 40 -6.76 1.07 -1.97
C ARG A 40 -5.97 2.29 -2.41
N ILE A 41 -4.68 2.12 -2.70
CA ILE A 41 -3.84 3.21 -3.24
C ILE A 41 -4.37 3.63 -4.61
N LYS A 42 -4.69 2.68 -5.49
CA LYS A 42 -5.25 2.99 -6.82
C LYS A 42 -6.56 3.77 -6.71
N GLU A 43 -7.49 3.30 -5.88
CA GLU A 43 -8.78 3.98 -5.63
C GLU A 43 -8.57 5.39 -5.06
N ALA A 44 -7.71 5.52 -4.05
CA ALA A 44 -7.45 6.80 -3.41
C ALA A 44 -6.90 7.86 -4.37
N PHE A 45 -6.09 7.48 -5.36
CA PHE A 45 -5.58 8.42 -6.36
C PHE A 45 -6.59 8.69 -7.48
N ALA A 46 -7.39 7.70 -7.86
CA ALA A 46 -8.52 7.89 -8.77
C ALA A 46 -9.51 8.94 -8.24
N ASP A 47 -9.85 8.88 -6.94
CA ASP A 47 -10.76 9.84 -6.28
C ASP A 47 -10.32 11.31 -6.36
N ILE A 48 -9.03 11.56 -6.58
CA ILE A 48 -8.48 12.93 -6.72
C ILE A 48 -8.09 13.27 -8.16
N GLY A 49 -8.44 12.41 -9.12
CA GLY A 49 -8.14 12.57 -10.55
C GLY A 49 -6.64 12.58 -10.84
N ARG A 50 -5.85 11.77 -10.13
CA ARG A 50 -4.40 11.67 -10.32
C ARG A 50 -3.98 10.22 -10.60
N PRO A 51 -2.89 10.00 -11.35
CA PRO A 51 -2.31 8.67 -11.46
C PRO A 51 -1.79 8.21 -10.09
N SER A 52 -2.01 6.93 -9.76
CA SER A 52 -1.43 6.30 -8.57
C SER A 52 0.06 6.04 -8.78
N PRO A 53 0.87 6.00 -7.71
CA PRO A 53 2.26 5.58 -7.79
C PRO A 53 2.36 4.12 -8.27
N LYS A 54 3.47 3.76 -8.91
CA LYS A 54 3.73 2.42 -9.44
C LYS A 54 4.98 1.81 -8.78
N PRO A 55 4.89 0.57 -8.27
CA PRO A 55 6.06 -0.13 -7.77
C PRO A 55 6.96 -0.60 -8.92
N VAL A 56 8.27 -0.66 -8.67
CA VAL A 56 9.22 -1.41 -9.55
C VAL A 56 9.22 -2.91 -9.26
N GLY A 57 8.69 -3.32 -8.10
CA GLY A 57 8.54 -4.71 -7.70
C GLY A 57 7.63 -4.84 -6.48
N ILE A 58 7.01 -6.01 -6.29
CA ILE A 58 6.12 -6.27 -5.14
C ILE A 58 6.52 -7.58 -4.46
N ILE A 59 6.89 -7.47 -3.18
CA ILE A 59 7.10 -8.60 -2.27
C ILE A 59 5.83 -8.77 -1.43
N ASP A 60 5.09 -9.85 -1.71
CA ASP A 60 3.86 -10.17 -0.99
C ASP A 60 4.12 -11.37 -0.06
N SER A 61 4.31 -11.08 1.22
CA SER A 61 4.61 -12.12 2.22
C SER A 61 3.49 -13.16 2.34
N PHE A 62 2.23 -12.81 2.06
CA PHE A 62 1.16 -13.82 2.09
C PHE A 62 1.37 -14.87 0.99
N GLY A 63 1.70 -14.44 -0.23
CA GLY A 63 2.02 -15.35 -1.33
C GLY A 63 3.27 -16.19 -1.06
N VAL A 64 4.35 -15.54 -0.58
CA VAL A 64 5.61 -16.21 -0.26
C VAL A 64 5.43 -17.26 0.83
N LEU A 65 4.75 -16.90 1.92
CA LEU A 65 4.52 -17.82 3.03
C LEU A 65 3.55 -18.94 2.64
N THR A 66 2.51 -18.65 1.85
CA THR A 66 1.58 -19.69 1.37
C THR A 66 2.30 -20.70 0.49
N GLN A 67 3.20 -20.24 -0.39
CA GLN A 67 4.01 -21.12 -1.23
C GLN A 67 4.98 -21.98 -0.40
N LYS A 68 5.62 -21.39 0.61
CA LYS A 68 6.67 -22.07 1.41
C LYS A 68 6.11 -23.02 2.46
N PHE A 69 5.00 -22.65 3.11
CA PHE A 69 4.47 -23.37 4.27
C PHE A 69 3.13 -24.08 4.01
N GLY A 70 2.41 -23.71 2.95
CA GLY A 70 1.14 -24.35 2.59
C GLY A 70 0.16 -24.42 3.75
N ARG A 71 -0.42 -25.62 3.99
CA ARG A 71 -1.38 -25.87 5.07
C ARG A 71 -0.76 -25.98 6.48
N ARG A 72 0.57 -25.89 6.63
CA ARG A 72 1.24 -26.03 7.93
C ARG A 72 1.09 -24.78 8.80
N ALA A 73 0.90 -23.61 8.18
CA ALA A 73 0.71 -22.35 8.89
C ALA A 73 -0.79 -22.00 8.98
N ASN A 74 -1.50 -22.74 9.84
CA ASN A 74 -2.90 -22.56 10.27
C ASN A 74 -3.77 -21.65 9.37
N ASN A 75 -3.81 -20.32 9.62
CA ASN A 75 -4.65 -19.38 8.87
C ASN A 75 -3.87 -18.28 8.12
N MET A 76 -2.53 -18.37 8.08
CA MET A 76 -1.64 -17.43 7.39
C MET A 76 -1.77 -15.95 7.80
N LYS A 77 -2.53 -15.61 8.85
CA LYS A 77 -2.66 -14.23 9.33
C LYS A 77 -1.36 -13.81 10.00
N MET A 78 -1.01 -12.54 9.87
CA MET A 78 0.14 -11.93 10.56
C MET A 78 0.15 -12.25 12.06
N ALA A 79 -1.00 -12.23 12.73
CA ALA A 79 -1.12 -12.52 14.16
C ALA A 79 -0.70 -13.96 14.53
N THR A 80 -0.94 -14.94 13.67
CA THR A 80 -0.59 -16.36 13.92
C THR A 80 0.82 -16.74 13.48
N LEU A 81 1.54 -15.83 12.81
CA LEU A 81 2.93 -16.06 12.39
C LEU A 81 3.95 -15.65 13.47
N VAL A 82 3.53 -14.88 14.47
CA VAL A 82 4.37 -14.50 15.62
C VAL A 82 4.77 -15.74 16.42
N ASP A 83 3.89 -16.73 16.50
CA ASP A 83 4.09 -17.98 17.25
C ASP A 83 5.22 -18.86 16.69
N TYR A 84 5.70 -18.61 15.46
CA TYR A 84 6.81 -19.34 14.84
C TYR A 84 8.17 -18.63 14.98
N GLN A 85 8.24 -17.52 15.72
CA GLN A 85 9.49 -16.75 15.95
C GLN A 85 10.11 -17.00 17.33
N THR A 86 9.54 -17.93 18.11
CA THR A 86 9.93 -18.20 19.50
C THR A 86 10.65 -19.53 19.75
N ASP A 87 11.07 -20.23 18.69
CA ASP A 87 11.94 -21.43 18.79
C ASP A 87 13.37 -21.14 18.33
#